data_AF-A0A9E0FIJ1-F1
#
_entry.id   AF-A0A9E0FIJ1-F1
#
_cell.length_a   1.000
_cell.length_b   1.000
_cell.length_c   1.000
_cell.angle_alpha   90.00
_cell.angle_beta   90.00
_cell.angle_gamma   90.00
#
_symmetry.space_group_name_H-M   'P 1'
#
loop_
_entity.id
_entity.type
_entity.pdbx_description
1 polymer ?
#
loop_
_entity_poly.entity_id
_entity_poly.type
_entity_poly.pdbx_seq_one_letter_code
_entity_poly.pdbx_strand_id
1 'polypeptide(L)'
;PVKTAPDEIVVNVGDMLQRLTNNILKSTTHRVVNPPKEKWSSPRYSIPFFLHPKSDVDLTCLASCINENNPLQYEPITAGGYLDERLREIGLK
;
A
#
# COMPACT_ATOMS: atom_id res chain seq x y z
N PRO A 1 10.63 0.42 14.70
CA PRO A 1 10.33 1.84 14.43
C PRO A 1 11.15 2.29 13.21
N VAL A 2 10.54 2.98 12.25
CA VAL A 2 11.26 3.52 11.10
C VAL A 2 11.93 4.82 11.52
N LYS A 3 13.25 4.94 11.31
CA LYS A 3 14.03 6.15 11.56
C LYS A 3 14.57 6.63 10.20
N THR A 4 14.52 7.93 9.97
CA THR A 4 14.98 8.55 8.73
C THR A 4 15.98 9.66 9.03
N ALA A 5 16.94 9.86 8.14
CA ALA A 5 17.77 11.04 8.09
C ALA A 5 17.03 12.22 7.42
N PRO A 6 17.54 13.46 7.53
CA PRO A 6 17.14 14.53 6.63
C PRO A 6 17.28 14.11 5.16
N ASP A 7 16.40 14.61 4.30
CA ASP A 7 16.38 14.34 2.85
C ASP A 7 16.08 12.89 2.42
N GLU A 8 15.61 12.05 3.34
CA GLU A 8 15.09 10.71 3.02
C GLU A 8 13.57 10.70 2.87
N ILE A 9 13.08 9.82 2.00
CA ILE A 9 11.66 9.50 1.87
C ILE A 9 11.41 8.05 2.29
N VAL A 10 10.33 7.85 3.04
CA VAL A 10 9.84 6.50 3.35
C VAL A 10 8.88 6.08 2.24
N VAL A 11 9.16 4.94 1.61
CA VAL A 11 8.30 4.35 0.58
C VAL A 11 7.78 3.01 1.09
N ASN A 12 6.48 2.78 0.97
CA ASN A 12 5.85 1.50 1.26
C ASN A 12 5.13 0.95 0.03
N VAL A 13 4.90 -0.36 0.05
CA VAL A 13 4.04 -1.05 -0.91
C VAL A 13 2.58 -0.85 -0.49
N GLY A 14 1.70 -0.61 -1.47
CA GLY A 14 0.25 -0.58 -1.28
C GLY A 14 -0.43 -1.85 -1.79
N ASP A 15 -1.71 -2.03 -1.44
CA ASP A 15 -2.48 -3.26 -1.70
C ASP A 15 -2.55 -3.62 -3.21
N MET A 16 -2.64 -2.64 -4.10
CA MET A 16 -2.64 -2.87 -5.55
C MET A 16 -1.35 -3.54 -6.04
N LEU A 17 -0.19 -3.09 -5.55
CA LEU A 17 1.10 -3.67 -5.93
C LEU A 17 1.33 -5.03 -5.28
N GLN A 18 0.83 -5.22 -4.05
CA GLN A 18 0.81 -6.54 -3.41
C GLN A 18 0.00 -7.55 -4.24
N ARG A 19 -1.19 -7.15 -4.69
CA ARG A 19 -2.04 -7.99 -5.56
C ARG A 19 -1.34 -8.30 -6.88
N LEU A 20 -0.87 -7.28 -7.58
CA LEU A 20 -0.22 -7.41 -8.90
C LEU A 20 0.98 -8.37 -8.85
N THR A 21 1.76 -8.32 -7.77
CA THR A 21 2.93 -9.19 -7.57
C THR A 21 2.60 -10.54 -6.93
N ASN A 22 1.33 -10.93 -6.90
CA ASN A 22 0.84 -12.17 -6.30
C ASN A 22 1.44 -12.40 -4.90
N ASN A 23 1.37 -11.38 -4.04
CA ASN A 23 1.90 -11.40 -2.68
C ASN A 23 3.42 -11.48 -2.53
N ILE A 24 4.24 -11.26 -3.57
CA ILE A 24 5.70 -11.19 -3.41
C ILE A 24 6.10 -9.90 -2.69
N LEU A 25 5.59 -8.75 -3.13
CA LEU A 25 5.74 -7.49 -2.40
C LEU A 25 4.60 -7.34 -1.41
N LYS A 26 4.89 -6.96 -0.16
CA LYS A 26 3.90 -6.95 0.93
C LYS A 26 3.46 -5.54 1.28
N SER A 27 2.16 -5.30 1.21
CA SER A 27 1.49 -4.16 1.82
C SER A 27 1.43 -4.40 3.32
N THR A 28 2.03 -3.49 4.11
CA THR A 28 2.21 -3.70 5.56
C THR A 28 1.44 -2.67 6.38
N THR A 29 0.83 -3.15 7.46
CA THR A 29 0.18 -2.29 8.45
C THR A 29 1.21 -1.39 9.13
N HIS A 30 0.95 -0.08 9.14
CA HIS A 30 1.78 0.91 9.80
C HIS A 30 0.91 1.89 10.60
N ARG A 31 1.52 2.50 11.62
CA ARG A 31 0.85 3.52 12.46
C ARG A 31 1.83 4.61 12.86
N VAL A 32 1.31 5.81 13.08
CA VAL A 32 2.01 6.88 13.77
C VAL A 32 1.56 6.87 15.23
N VAL A 33 2.51 6.84 16.15
CA VAL A 33 2.23 6.91 17.59
C VAL A 33 2.57 8.30 18.13
N ASN A 34 2.02 8.63 19.30
CA ASN A 34 2.39 9.86 20.00
C ASN A 34 3.90 9.89 20.25
N PRO A 35 4.56 11.06 20.08
CA PRO A 35 5.96 11.20 20.43
C PRO A 35 6.13 11.12 21.96
N PRO A 36 7.38 11.11 22.48
CA PRO A 36 7.64 11.30 23.91
C PRO A 36 6.91 12.54 24.45
N LYS A 37 6.45 12.49 25.71
CA LYS A 37 5.57 13.52 26.32
C LYS A 37 6.15 14.93 26.20
N GLU A 38 7.46 15.04 26.28
CA GLU A 38 8.22 16.30 26.22
C GLU A 38 8.06 17.00 24.86
N LYS A 39 7.64 16.27 23.81
CA LYS A 39 7.44 16.77 22.46
C LYS A 39 5.97 16.94 22.07
N TRP A 40 5.02 16.73 22.99
CA TRP A 40 3.58 16.80 22.67
C TRP A 40 3.12 18.20 22.25
N SER A 41 3.81 19.24 22.68
CA SER A 41 3.54 20.63 22.26
C SER A 41 4.15 21.00 20.90
N SER A 42 4.97 20.13 20.31
CA SER A 42 5.64 20.39 19.04
C SER A 42 4.82 19.84 17.87
N PRO A 43 4.50 20.64 16.83
CA PRO A 43 3.79 20.15 15.67
C PRO A 43 4.67 19.17 14.87
N ARG A 44 4.02 18.15 14.28
CA ARG A 44 4.66 17.20 13.34
C ARG A 44 3.97 17.29 11.99
N TYR A 45 4.72 17.65 10.95
CA TYR A 45 4.24 17.71 9.58
C TYR A 45 4.68 16.46 8.81
N SER A 46 3.85 16.02 7.86
CA SER A 46 4.11 14.91 6.95
C SER A 46 3.36 15.15 5.65
N ILE A 47 3.96 14.79 4.51
CA ILE A 47 3.35 14.96 3.19
C ILE A 47 3.30 13.58 2.52
N PRO A 48 2.25 12.77 2.78
CA PRO A 48 2.10 11.50 2.09
C PRO A 48 1.71 11.73 0.62
N PHE A 49 2.34 11.00 -0.28
CA PHE A 49 1.97 10.96 -1.70
C PHE A 49 1.50 9.53 -2.06
N PHE A 50 0.25 9.41 -2.51
CA PHE A 50 -0.34 8.12 -2.87
C PHE A 50 -0.35 7.93 -4.38
N LEU A 51 0.62 7.16 -4.88
CA LEU A 51 0.70 6.78 -6.30
C LEU A 51 -0.30 5.66 -6.61
N HIS A 52 -1.14 5.85 -7.63
CA HIS A 52 -2.09 4.85 -8.11
C HIS A 52 -1.91 4.61 -9.62
N PRO A 53 -2.10 3.37 -10.11
CA PRO A 53 -2.35 3.11 -11.52
C PRO A 53 -3.61 3.85 -12.00
N LYS A 54 -3.74 4.06 -13.31
CA LYS A 54 -5.00 4.52 -13.89
C LYS A 54 -6.09 3.46 -13.69
N SER A 55 -7.35 3.88 -13.59
CA SER A 55 -8.48 3.01 -13.24
C SER A 55 -8.69 1.82 -14.19
N ASP A 56 -8.30 1.97 -15.45
CA ASP A 56 -8.41 0.98 -16.52
C ASP A 56 -7.26 -0.04 -16.56
N VAL A 57 -6.21 0.17 -15.75
CA VAL A 57 -5.08 -0.77 -15.67
C VAL A 57 -5.55 -2.11 -15.12
N ASP A 58 -5.20 -3.18 -15.82
CA ASP A 58 -5.40 -4.56 -15.39
C ASP A 58 -4.43 -4.92 -14.24
N LEU A 59 -4.98 -5.40 -13.12
CA LEU A 59 -4.25 -5.88 -11.95
C LEU A 59 -4.23 -7.41 -11.85
N THR A 60 -4.48 -8.13 -12.95
CA THR A 60 -4.20 -9.56 -13.04
C THR A 60 -2.75 -9.84 -12.64
N CYS A 61 -2.55 -10.85 -11.79
CA CYS A 61 -1.23 -11.20 -11.27
C CYS A 61 -0.20 -11.39 -12.39
N LEU A 62 0.99 -10.83 -12.21
CA LEU A 62 2.09 -11.01 -13.16
C LEU A 62 2.44 -12.49 -13.28
N ALA A 63 2.55 -12.99 -14.51
CA ALA A 63 2.88 -14.39 -14.77
C ALA A 63 4.19 -14.83 -14.09
N SER A 64 5.18 -13.93 -14.02
CA SER A 64 6.46 -14.16 -13.34
C SER A 64 6.34 -14.33 -11.81
N CYS A 65 5.20 -13.96 -11.23
CA CYS A 65 4.93 -14.07 -9.79
C CYS A 65 4.10 -15.32 -9.44
N ILE A 66 3.78 -16.17 -10.42
CA ILE A 66 2.99 -17.38 -10.27
C ILE A 66 3.89 -18.59 -10.53
N ASN A 67 3.90 -19.53 -9.59
CA ASN A 67 4.61 -20.82 -9.74
C ASN A 67 4.00 -21.88 -8.81
N GLU A 68 4.56 -23.09 -8.82
CA GLU A 68 4.06 -24.21 -8.00
C GLU A 68 4.02 -23.90 -6.50
N ASN A 69 4.95 -23.08 -5.99
CA ASN A 69 5.02 -22.69 -4.57
C ASN A 69 4.24 -21.40 -4.26
N ASN A 70 3.84 -20.64 -5.28
CA ASN A 70 3.02 -19.44 -5.17
C ASN A 70 1.96 -19.43 -6.28
N PRO A 71 0.92 -20.26 -6.18
CA PRO A 71 -0.14 -20.33 -7.17
C PRO A 71 -0.90 -19.00 -7.23
N LEU A 72 -1.72 -18.82 -8.28
CA LEU A 72 -2.54 -17.62 -8.44
C LEU A 72 -3.45 -17.43 -7.21
N GLN A 73 -3.33 -16.29 -6.53
CA GLN A 73 -4.08 -16.00 -5.30
C GLN A 73 -5.25 -15.02 -5.50
N TYR A 74 -5.32 -14.37 -6.66
CA TYR A 74 -6.27 -13.29 -6.91
C TYR A 74 -6.91 -13.45 -8.29
N GLU A 75 -8.23 -13.26 -8.35
CA GLU A 75 -8.95 -13.16 -9.62
C GLU A 75 -8.53 -11.89 -10.40
N PRO A 76 -8.65 -11.88 -11.73
CA PRO A 76 -8.47 -10.66 -12.53
C PRO A 76 -9.38 -9.51 -12.06
N ILE A 77 -8.83 -8.29 -12.00
CA ILE A 77 -9.57 -7.07 -11.66
C ILE A 77 -8.86 -5.84 -12.24
N THR A 78 -9.58 -4.75 -12.51
CA THR A 78 -8.95 -3.46 -12.83
C THR A 78 -8.57 -2.70 -11.56
N ALA A 79 -7.62 -1.77 -11.67
CA ALA A 79 -7.24 -0.88 -10.56
C ALA A 79 -8.42 -0.06 -10.04
N GLY A 80 -9.30 0.42 -10.92
CA GLY A 80 -10.51 1.14 -10.54
C GLY A 80 -11.49 0.25 -9.77
N GLY A 81 -11.72 -0.98 -10.26
CA GLY A 81 -12.59 -1.95 -9.58
C GLY A 81 -12.07 -2.29 -8.18
N TYR A 82 -10.76 -2.50 -8.05
CA TYR A 82 -10.15 -2.79 -6.76
C TYR A 82 -10.18 -1.59 -5.80
N LEU A 83 -9.93 -0.38 -6.29
CA LEU A 83 -10.05 0.82 -5.46
C LEU A 83 -11.47 0.96 -4.89
N ASP A 84 -12.49 0.74 -5.72
CA ASP A 84 -13.89 0.81 -5.31
C ASP A 84 -14.27 -0.27 -4.28
N GLU A 85 -13.75 -1.49 -4.42
CA GLU A 85 -13.86 -2.55 -3.41
C GLU A 85 -13.29 -2.08 -2.07
N ARG A 86 -12.05 -1.58 -2.06
CA ARG A 86 -11.39 -1.14 -0.82
C ARG A 86 -12.10 0.04 -0.17
N LEU A 87 -12.58 1.01 -0.94
CA LEU A 87 -13.34 2.16 -0.42
C LEU A 87 -14.63 1.74 0.29
N ARG A 88 -15.34 0.72 -0.23
CA ARG A 88 -16.53 0.17 0.42
C ARG A 88 -16.17 -0.56 1.72
N GLU A 89 -15.13 -1.38 1.71
CA GLU A 89 -14.70 -2.14 2.90
C GLU A 89 -14.28 -1.24 4.07
N ILE A 90 -13.70 -0.07 3.78
CA ILE A 90 -13.31 0.90 4.81
C ILE A 90 -14.40 1.94 5.12
N GLY A 91 -15.58 1.83 4.52
CA GLY A 91 -16.74 2.68 4.81
C GLY A 91 -16.64 4.11 4.26
N LEU A 92 -15.86 4.32 3.20
CA LEU A 92 -15.77 5.63 2.50
C LEU A 92 -16.65 5.70 1.24
N LYS A 93 -17.30 4.60 0.87
CA LYS A 93 -18.32 4.48 -0.18
C LYS A 93 -19.43 3.54 0.26
#